data_AF-B2FMT7-F1
#
_entry.id   AF-B2FMT7-F1
#
_cell.length_a   1.000
_cell.length_b   1.000
_cell.length_c   1.000
_cell.angle_alpha   90.00
_cell.angle_beta   90.00
_cell.angle_gamma   90.00
#
_symmetry.space_group_name_H-M   'P 1'
#
loop_
_entity.id
_entity.type
_entity.pdbx_description
1 polymer ?
#
loop_
_entity_poly.entity_id
_entity_poly.type
_entity_poly.pdbx_seq_one_letter_code
_entity_poly.pdbx_strand_id
1 'polypeptide(L)'
;MGRWMDPLCENILIGLGTGLVTGLLSGYYSGMVISRTSRFHSLLRDAQRVLKQVEFEQLDSAVVIRYWEPRQLGAVADDLATDREVHAATVVRTRSIDVTKAFYAAVEGKLNATEFEAVLTRTRNEISKLRPSKRVLIPWGQL
;
A
#
# COMPACT_ATOMS: atom_id res chain seq x y z
N MET A 1 -32.50 -38.19 39.13
CA MET A 1 -32.16 -37.76 37.76
C MET A 1 -31.11 -36.66 37.87
N GLY A 2 -29.86 -36.99 37.62
CA GLY A 2 -28.74 -36.05 37.68
C GLY A 2 -27.53 -36.77 37.13
N ARG A 3 -27.38 -36.74 35.80
CA ARG A 3 -26.27 -37.37 35.10
C ARG A 3 -25.06 -36.47 35.38
N TRP A 4 -24.30 -36.79 36.42
CA TRP A 4 -22.99 -36.19 36.65
C TRP A 4 -22.14 -36.51 35.43
N MET A 5 -21.86 -35.50 34.61
CA MET A 5 -20.86 -35.63 33.56
C MET A 5 -19.53 -35.91 34.24
N ASP A 6 -18.81 -36.95 33.78
CA ASP A 6 -17.47 -37.22 34.29
C ASP A 6 -16.60 -35.98 34.02
N PRO A 7 -15.84 -35.48 35.01
CA PRO A 7 -15.00 -34.28 34.87
C PRO A 7 -13.98 -34.39 33.73
N LEU A 8 -13.66 -35.61 33.29
CA LEU A 8 -12.86 -35.88 32.09
C LEU A 8 -13.59 -35.48 30.79
N CYS A 9 -14.88 -35.79 30.64
CA CYS A 9 -15.66 -35.39 29.46
C CYS A 9 -15.84 -33.86 29.40
N GLU A 10 -16.05 -33.22 30.56
CA GLU A 10 -16.17 -31.77 30.65
C GLU A 10 -14.86 -31.07 30.22
N ASN A 11 -13.70 -31.55 30.70
CA ASN A 11 -12.39 -31.02 30.31
C ASN A 11 -12.07 -31.24 28.82
N ILE A 12 -12.46 -32.37 28.23
CA ILE A 12 -12.25 -32.64 26.80
C ILE A 12 -13.13 -31.71 25.94
N LEU A 13 -14.39 -31.49 26.32
CA LEU A 13 -15.29 -30.56 25.62
C LEU A 13 -14.81 -29.11 25.73
N ILE A 14 -14.34 -28.70 26.91
CA ILE A 14 -13.74 -27.37 27.10
C ILE A 14 -12.45 -27.25 26.28
N GLY A 15 -11.60 -28.26 26.26
CA GLY A 15 -10.35 -28.28 25.50
C GLY A 15 -10.58 -28.22 23.98
N LEU A 16 -11.55 -28.97 23.45
CA LEU A 16 -11.93 -28.93 22.04
C LEU A 16 -12.59 -27.59 21.67
N GLY A 17 -13.48 -27.07 22.52
CA GLY A 17 -14.14 -25.79 22.29
C GLY A 17 -13.17 -24.62 22.29
N THR A 18 -12.27 -24.56 23.29
CA THR A 18 -11.21 -23.54 23.35
C THR A 18 -10.22 -23.68 22.21
N GLY A 19 -9.82 -24.90 21.85
CA GLY A 19 -8.93 -25.16 20.70
C GLY A 19 -9.52 -24.71 19.36
N LEU A 20 -10.80 -25.01 19.10
CA LEU A 20 -11.50 -24.59 17.89
C LEU A 20 -11.64 -23.07 17.81
N VAL A 21 -12.07 -22.43 18.89
CA VAL A 21 -12.25 -20.97 18.94
C VAL A 21 -10.91 -20.27 18.76
N THR A 22 -9.87 -20.72 19.45
CA THR A 22 -8.52 -20.14 19.35
C THR A 22 -7.93 -20.36 17.96
N GLY A 23 -8.10 -21.55 17.38
CA GLY A 23 -7.66 -21.87 16.02
C GLY A 23 -8.35 -21.02 14.95
N LEU A 24 -9.66 -20.83 15.06
CA LEU A 24 -10.44 -19.97 14.16
C LEU A 24 -10.02 -18.50 14.26
N LEU A 25 -9.88 -17.98 15.49
CA LEU A 25 -9.47 -16.60 15.73
C LEU A 25 -8.03 -16.35 15.23
N SER A 26 -7.12 -17.29 15.47
CA SER A 26 -5.73 -17.21 15.00
C SER A 26 -5.66 -17.28 13.47
N GLY A 27 -6.35 -18.24 12.85
CA GLY A 27 -6.38 -18.36 11.39
C GLY A 27 -7.00 -17.15 10.70
N TYR A 28 -8.10 -16.63 11.25
CA TYR A 28 -8.75 -15.41 10.76
C TYR A 28 -7.83 -14.19 10.87
N TYR A 29 -7.14 -14.04 12.01
CA TYR A 29 -6.16 -12.98 12.21
C TYR A 29 -5.02 -13.05 11.19
N SER A 30 -4.38 -14.21 11.06
CA SER A 30 -3.30 -14.41 10.10
C SER A 30 -3.75 -14.14 8.67
N GLY A 31 -4.93 -14.62 8.27
CA GLY A 31 -5.50 -14.35 6.94
C GLY A 31 -5.76 -12.86 6.69
N MET A 32 -6.31 -12.15 7.67
CA MET A 32 -6.57 -10.71 7.55
C MET A 32 -5.27 -9.90 7.42
N VAL A 33 -4.26 -10.19 8.24
CA VAL A 33 -2.97 -9.50 8.17
C VAL A 33 -2.27 -9.76 6.84
N ILE A 34 -2.24 -11.02 6.38
CA ILE A 34 -1.63 -11.41 5.10
C ILE A 34 -2.37 -10.73 3.92
N SER A 35 -3.70 -10.72 3.92
CA SER A 35 -4.46 -10.09 2.83
C SER A 35 -4.20 -8.58 2.72
N ARG A 36 -4.18 -7.86 3.84
CA ARG A 36 -3.92 -6.42 3.87
C ARG A 36 -2.49 -6.08 3.48
N THR A 37 -1.51 -6.81 4.00
CA THR A 37 -0.10 -6.61 3.61
C THR A 37 0.15 -6.94 2.14
N SER A 38 -0.46 -8.00 1.62
CA SER A 38 -0.41 -8.31 0.19
C SER A 38 -1.02 -7.21 -0.67
N ARG A 39 -2.20 -6.71 -0.29
CA ARG A 39 -2.88 -5.61 -0.98
C ARG A 39 -2.02 -4.33 -0.98
N PHE A 40 -1.44 -3.97 0.16
CA PHE A 40 -0.50 -2.85 0.25
C PHE A 40 0.67 -2.99 -0.73
N HIS A 41 1.31 -4.15 -0.79
CA HIS A 41 2.41 -4.40 -1.72
C HIS A 41 1.96 -4.44 -3.19
N SER A 42 0.71 -4.79 -3.47
CA SER A 42 0.14 -4.65 -4.81
C SER A 42 0.02 -3.19 -5.19
N LEU A 43 -0.60 -2.37 -4.34
CA LEU A 43 -0.80 -0.93 -4.58
C LEU A 43 0.53 -0.20 -4.77
N LEU A 44 1.56 -0.51 -3.98
CA LEU A 44 2.89 0.07 -4.19
C LEU A 44 3.53 -0.32 -5.54
N ARG A 45 3.33 -1.57 -5.98
CA ARG A 45 3.81 -2.01 -7.31
C ARG A 45 3.08 -1.30 -8.42
N ASP A 46 1.77 -1.09 -8.28
CA ASP A 46 0.98 -0.33 -9.26
C ASP A 46 1.44 1.12 -9.34
N ALA A 47 1.67 1.79 -8.19
CA ALA A 47 2.24 3.14 -8.16
C ALA A 47 3.61 3.21 -8.88
N GLN A 48 4.48 2.24 -8.63
CA GLN A 48 5.78 2.17 -9.30
C GLN A 48 5.67 1.89 -10.80
N ARG A 49 4.66 1.11 -11.22
CA ARG A 49 4.42 0.79 -12.63
C ARG A 49 4.02 2.04 -13.40
N VAL A 50 3.11 2.86 -12.86
CA VAL A 50 2.72 4.15 -13.45
C VAL A 50 3.98 5.00 -13.70
N LEU A 51 4.86 5.10 -12.72
CA LEU A 51 6.10 5.88 -12.83
C LEU A 51 7.13 5.29 -13.81
N LYS A 52 7.12 3.97 -14.03
CA LYS A 52 7.99 3.29 -15.00
C LYS A 52 7.48 3.42 -16.44
N GLN A 53 6.19 3.64 -16.63
CA GLN A 53 5.57 3.77 -17.95
C GLN A 53 5.73 5.17 -18.55
N VAL A 54 6.19 6.14 -17.76
CA VAL A 54 6.48 7.48 -18.25
C VAL A 54 7.70 7.43 -19.17
N GLU A 55 7.45 7.59 -20.45
CA GLU A 55 8.48 7.73 -21.47
C GLU A 55 8.70 9.22 -21.73
N PHE A 56 9.95 9.64 -21.90
CA PHE A 56 10.26 11.04 -22.15
C PHE A 56 11.51 11.17 -23.02
N GLU A 57 11.54 12.21 -23.85
CA GLU A 57 12.72 12.59 -24.62
C GLU A 57 12.95 14.11 -24.52
N GLN A 58 14.21 14.51 -24.55
CA GLN A 58 14.57 15.92 -24.69
C GLN A 58 14.47 16.31 -26.16
N LEU A 59 13.71 17.36 -26.46
CA LEU A 59 13.58 17.92 -27.81
C LEU A 59 13.82 19.43 -27.72
N ASP A 60 14.96 19.87 -28.26
CA ASP A 60 15.48 21.22 -28.12
C ASP A 60 15.53 21.67 -26.65
N SER A 61 14.72 22.66 -26.28
CA SER A 61 14.63 23.20 -24.92
C SER A 61 13.56 22.55 -24.05
N ALA A 62 12.69 21.70 -24.59
CA ALA A 62 11.56 21.12 -23.88
C ALA A 62 11.66 19.59 -23.78
N VAL A 63 10.93 19.01 -22.83
CA VAL A 63 10.81 17.55 -22.69
C VAL A 63 9.45 17.11 -23.22
N VAL A 64 9.45 16.21 -24.19
CA VAL A 64 8.23 15.56 -24.68
C VAL A 64 7.99 14.33 -23.81
N ILE A 65 6.89 14.34 -23.07
CA ILE A 65 6.53 13.26 -22.15
C ILE A 65 5.34 12.49 -22.70
N ARG A 66 5.47 11.17 -22.78
CA ARG A 66 4.43 10.23 -23.19
C ARG A 66 3.96 9.42 -21.98
N TYR A 67 2.66 9.09 -21.99
CA TYR A 67 2.03 8.20 -20.99
C TYR A 67 2.06 8.69 -19.53
N TRP A 68 2.02 10.01 -19.30
CA TRP A 68 1.78 10.54 -17.95
C TRP A 68 0.29 10.78 -17.69
N GLU A 69 -0.28 10.03 -16.74
CA GLU A 69 -1.65 10.25 -16.27
C GLU A 69 -1.66 10.46 -14.74
N PRO A 70 -1.79 11.71 -14.26
CA PRO A 70 -1.80 12.02 -12.81
C PRO A 70 -2.87 11.27 -12.02
N ARG A 71 -4.00 10.94 -12.66
CA ARG A 71 -5.13 10.28 -12.02
C ARG A 71 -4.79 8.88 -11.54
N GLN A 72 -3.89 8.16 -12.23
CA GLN A 72 -3.54 6.78 -11.87
C GLN A 72 -2.81 6.73 -10.53
N LEU A 73 -1.83 7.61 -10.31
CA LEU A 73 -1.12 7.70 -9.03
C LEU A 73 -2.03 8.23 -7.91
N GLY A 74 -2.95 9.14 -8.25
CA GLY A 74 -4.01 9.61 -7.35
C GLY A 74 -4.94 8.49 -6.89
N ALA A 75 -5.39 7.63 -7.80
CA ALA A 75 -6.25 6.48 -7.48
C ALA A 75 -5.56 5.50 -6.52
N VAL A 76 -4.27 5.21 -6.75
CA VAL A 76 -3.48 4.38 -5.81
C VAL A 76 -3.42 5.00 -4.42
N ALA A 77 -3.28 6.32 -4.32
CA ALA A 77 -3.31 7.01 -3.03
C ALA A 77 -4.69 6.90 -2.35
N ASP A 78 -5.78 6.94 -3.10
CA ASP A 78 -7.14 6.75 -2.56
C ASP A 78 -7.40 5.32 -2.09
N ASP A 79 -6.90 4.32 -2.82
CA ASP A 79 -6.97 2.93 -2.40
C ASP A 79 -6.17 2.67 -1.12
N LEU A 80 -4.96 3.24 -1.03
CA LEU A 80 -4.16 3.19 0.20
C LEU A 80 -4.89 3.86 1.37
N ALA A 81 -5.54 5.01 1.15
CA ALA A 81 -6.31 5.69 2.18
C ALA A 81 -7.51 4.86 2.65
N THR A 82 -8.19 4.20 1.71
CA THR A 82 -9.31 3.29 1.98
C THR A 82 -8.88 2.11 2.84
N ASP A 83 -7.68 1.59 2.61
CA ASP A 83 -7.05 0.53 3.43
C ASP A 83 -6.47 1.04 4.77
N ARG A 84 -6.74 2.31 5.13
CA ARG A 84 -6.26 3.01 6.33
C ARG A 84 -4.74 3.21 6.37
N GLU A 85 -4.08 3.13 5.22
CA GLU A 85 -2.65 3.40 5.06
C GLU A 85 -2.40 4.90 4.82
N VAL A 86 -2.88 5.73 5.75
CA VAL A 86 -2.94 7.19 5.62
C VAL A 86 -1.58 7.83 5.33
N HIS A 87 -0.52 7.33 5.99
CA HIS A 87 0.83 7.83 5.75
C HIS A 87 1.29 7.54 4.31
N ALA A 88 1.14 6.29 3.85
CA ALA A 88 1.52 5.90 2.51
C ALA A 88 0.69 6.64 1.45
N ALA A 89 -0.63 6.74 1.66
CA ALA A 89 -1.53 7.51 0.80
C ALA A 89 -1.09 8.97 0.67
N THR A 90 -0.74 9.61 1.79
CA THR A 90 -0.27 11.01 1.80
C THR A 90 1.04 11.16 1.04
N VAL A 91 2.01 10.26 1.24
CA VAL A 91 3.28 10.29 0.50
C VAL A 91 3.06 10.12 -0.99
N VAL A 92 2.27 9.12 -1.41
CA VAL A 92 1.97 8.87 -2.83
C VAL A 92 1.26 10.07 -3.46
N ARG A 93 0.28 10.66 -2.76
CA ARG A 93 -0.44 11.85 -3.23
C ARG A 93 0.47 13.07 -3.39
N THR A 94 1.30 13.37 -2.39
CA THR A 94 2.26 14.48 -2.47
C THR A 94 3.22 14.27 -3.65
N ARG A 95 3.72 13.06 -3.83
CA ARG A 95 4.61 12.76 -4.96
C ARG A 95 3.91 12.80 -6.31
N SER A 96 2.63 12.43 -6.39
CA SER A 96 1.83 12.64 -7.59
C SER A 96 1.79 14.11 -7.99
N ILE A 97 1.63 15.01 -7.01
CA ILE A 97 1.62 16.45 -7.25
C ILE A 97 3.01 16.92 -7.69
N ASP A 98 4.08 16.47 -7.04
CA ASP A 98 5.45 16.86 -7.39
C ASP A 98 5.83 16.43 -8.80
N VAL A 99 5.51 15.19 -9.20
CA VAL A 99 5.76 14.70 -10.56
C VAL A 99 4.91 15.47 -11.57
N THR A 100 3.66 15.80 -11.24
CA THR A 100 2.79 16.62 -12.10
C THR A 100 3.36 18.03 -12.30
N LYS A 101 3.91 18.64 -11.25
CA LYS A 101 4.58 19.95 -11.36
C LYS A 101 5.84 19.86 -12.21
N ALA A 102 6.65 18.82 -12.00
CA ALA A 102 7.86 18.58 -12.79
C ALA A 102 7.51 18.33 -14.26
N PHE A 103 6.42 17.62 -14.55
CA PHE A 103 5.90 17.42 -15.91
C PHE A 103 5.62 18.76 -16.58
N TYR A 104 4.86 19.67 -15.96
CA TYR A 104 4.56 20.97 -16.55
C TYR A 104 5.83 21.82 -16.73
N ALA A 105 6.74 21.81 -15.75
CA ALA A 105 8.02 22.51 -15.87
C ALA A 105 8.87 21.97 -17.03
N ALA A 106 8.86 20.65 -17.26
CA ALA A 106 9.62 20.01 -18.32
C ALA A 106 9.04 20.29 -19.72
N VAL A 107 7.71 20.28 -19.85
CA VAL A 107 7.01 20.65 -21.10
C VAL A 107 7.22 22.13 -21.44
N GLU A 108 7.30 23.00 -20.43
CA GLU A 108 7.62 24.43 -20.61
C GLU A 108 9.11 24.71 -20.88
N GLY A 109 9.97 23.67 -20.88
CA GLY A 109 11.41 23.79 -21.07
C GLY A 109 12.16 24.44 -19.91
N LYS A 110 11.54 24.51 -18.73
CA LYS A 110 12.17 25.00 -17.50
C LYS A 110 12.98 23.92 -16.79
N LEU A 111 12.80 22.66 -17.19
CA LEU A 111 13.37 21.49 -16.56
C LEU A 111 13.82 20.52 -17.65
N ASN A 112 15.08 20.08 -17.61
CA ASN A 112 15.62 19.19 -18.63
C ASN A 112 15.32 17.71 -18.36
N ALA A 113 15.52 16.84 -19.35
CA ALA A 113 15.22 15.41 -19.22
C ALA A 113 15.95 14.73 -18.03
N THR A 114 17.21 15.10 -17.76
CA THR A 114 17.99 14.55 -16.65
C THR A 114 17.41 14.93 -15.28
N GLU A 115 16.99 16.17 -15.13
CA GLU A 115 16.30 16.66 -13.93
C GLU A 115 14.94 15.98 -13.76
N PHE A 116 14.22 15.76 -14.87
CA PHE A 116 12.93 15.08 -14.84
C PHE A 116 13.08 13.62 -14.42
N GLU A 117 14.07 12.93 -14.97
CA GLU A 117 14.44 11.57 -14.60
C GLU A 117 14.82 11.48 -13.11
N ALA A 118 15.56 12.47 -12.60
CA ALA A 118 15.92 12.52 -11.19
C ALA A 118 14.67 12.63 -10.28
N VAL A 119 13.67 13.42 -10.69
CA VAL A 119 12.39 13.52 -9.96
C VAL A 119 11.64 12.19 -9.97
N LEU A 120 11.55 11.52 -11.13
CA LEU A 120 10.90 10.20 -11.24
C LEU A 120 11.62 9.14 -10.40
N THR A 121 12.95 9.10 -10.48
CA THR A 121 13.78 8.14 -9.75
C THR A 121 13.69 8.36 -8.24
N ARG A 122 13.77 9.61 -7.79
CA ARG A 122 13.57 9.96 -6.38
C ARG A 122 12.19 9.53 -5.90
N THR A 123 11.15 9.86 -6.65
CA THR A 123 9.77 9.49 -6.31
C THR A 123 9.61 7.98 -6.19
N ARG A 124 10.14 7.21 -7.15
CA ARG A 124 10.12 5.75 -7.12
C ARG A 124 10.83 5.19 -5.88
N ASN A 125 12.01 5.72 -5.55
CA ASN A 125 12.80 5.29 -4.40
C ASN A 125 12.13 5.59 -3.06
N GLU A 126 11.37 6.68 -2.97
CA GLU A 126 10.61 7.01 -1.78
C GLU A 126 9.39 6.11 -1.63
N ILE A 127 8.63 5.90 -2.71
CA ILE A 127 7.49 4.97 -2.73
C ILE A 127 7.94 3.54 -2.40
N SER A 128 9.09 3.09 -2.92
CA SER A 128 9.62 1.74 -2.63
C SER A 128 10.00 1.53 -1.16
N LYS A 129 10.26 2.61 -0.41
CA LYS A 129 10.63 2.55 1.01
C LYS A 129 9.42 2.57 1.94
N LEU A 130 8.21 2.81 1.41
CA LEU A 130 7.00 2.81 2.21
C LEU A 130 6.75 1.43 2.83
N ARG A 131 6.30 1.43 4.07
CA ARG A 131 5.98 0.23 4.85
C ARG A 131 4.50 0.28 5.23
N PRO A 132 3.84 -0.88 5.33
CA PRO A 132 2.48 -0.94 5.83
C PRO A 132 2.45 -0.44 7.27
N SER A 133 1.37 0.21 7.66
CA SER A 133 1.23 0.75 9.01
C SER A 133 1.14 -0.39 10.03
N LYS A 134 1.62 -0.11 11.25
CA LYS A 134 1.50 -1.05 12.38
C LYS A 134 0.03 -1.38 12.72
N ARG A 135 -0.92 -0.51 12.32
CA ARG A 135 -2.36 -0.73 12.51
C ARG A 135 -2.92 -1.83 11.61
N VAL A 136 -2.25 -2.15 10.50
CA VAL A 136 -2.57 -3.34 9.69
C VAL A 136 -2.17 -4.63 10.42
N LEU A 137 -1.14 -4.57 11.27
CA LEU A 137 -0.66 -5.71 12.06
C LEU A 137 -1.49 -5.94 13.33
N ILE A 138 -2.22 -4.93 13.83
CA ILE A 138 -3.04 -5.01 15.05
C ILE A 138 -4.46 -4.51 14.75
N PRO A 139 -5.39 -5.37 14.29
CA PRO A 139 -6.72 -4.98 13.86
C PRO A 139 -7.62 -4.49 15.01
N TRP A 140 -7.26 -4.79 16.25
CA TRP A 140 -8.05 -4.48 17.46
C TRP A 140 -7.68 -3.14 18.13
N GLY A 141 -6.68 -2.42 17.59
CA GLY A 141 -6.34 -1.07 18.06
C GLY A 141 -5.90 -1.02 19.52
N GLN A 142 -4.61 -1.28 19.77
CA GLN A 142 -3.95 -0.75 20.96
C GLN A 142 -2.73 0.04 20.48
N LEU A 143 -2.78 1.35 20.72
CA LEU A 143 -1.64 2.28 20.72
C LEU A 143 -1.30 2.57 22.17
#